data_AF-A0A5C7QI85-F1
#
_entry.id   AF-A0A5C7QI85-F1
#
_cell.length_a   1.000
_cell.length_b   1.000
_cell.length_c   1.000
_cell.angle_alpha   90.00
_cell.angle_beta   90.00
_cell.angle_gamma   90.00
#
_symmetry.space_group_name_H-M   'P 1'
#
loop_
_entity.id
_entity.type
_entity.pdbx_description
1 polymer ?
#
loop_
_entity_poly.entity_id
_entity_poly.type
_entity_poly.pdbx_seq_one_letter_code
_entity_poly.pdbx_strand_id
1 'polypeptide(L)'
;MKSVPIAAAKRIADEFGKDQVIVLCFSRADGKTWVTTYGRTIADCAQAAEGGNRMKRVMGWPEELCNAQPVRAKKAKSKSE
;
A
#
# COMPACT_ATOMS: atom_id res chain seq x y z
N MET A 1 -8.29 -8.41 -14.30
CA MET A 1 -7.21 -7.40 -14.46
C MET A 1 -6.28 -7.48 -13.26
N LYS A 2 -4.98 -7.23 -13.41
CA LYS A 2 -3.99 -7.40 -12.33
C LYS A 2 -3.92 -6.13 -11.48
N SER A 3 -3.80 -6.28 -10.16
CA SER A 3 -3.47 -5.17 -9.26
C SER A 3 -2.13 -4.54 -9.66
N VAL A 4 -1.96 -3.23 -9.43
CA VAL A 4 -0.66 -2.57 -9.61
C VAL A 4 0.36 -3.25 -8.69
N PRO A 5 1.43 -3.87 -9.23
CA PRO A 5 2.40 -4.57 -8.40
C PRO A 5 3.23 -3.57 -7.58
N ILE A 6 3.70 -4.00 -6.41
CA ILE A 6 4.56 -3.16 -5.54
C ILE A 6 5.83 -2.68 -6.27
N ALA A 7 6.34 -3.46 -7.23
CA ALA A 7 7.49 -3.06 -8.07
C ALA A 7 7.19 -1.81 -8.91
N ALA A 8 5.96 -1.62 -9.37
CA ALA A 8 5.58 -0.40 -10.09
C ALA A 8 5.52 0.81 -9.15
N ALA A 9 4.96 0.64 -7.94
CA ALA A 9 4.97 1.68 -6.91
C ALA A 9 6.41 2.05 -6.51
N LYS A 10 7.31 1.07 -6.38
CA LYS A 10 8.74 1.32 -6.13
C LYS A 10 9.36 2.18 -7.23
N ARG A 11 9.09 1.88 -8.51
CA ARG A 11 9.64 2.67 -9.63
C ARG A 11 9.21 4.14 -9.55
N ILE A 12 7.94 4.41 -9.23
CA ILE A 12 7.45 5.79 -9.02
C ILE A 12 8.23 6.47 -7.87
N ALA A 13 8.41 5.76 -6.75
CA ALA A 13 9.16 6.30 -5.63
C ALA A 13 10.62 6.63 -5.99
N ASP A 14 11.29 5.74 -6.73
CA ASP A 14 12.67 5.94 -7.17
C ASP A 14 12.78 7.09 -8.18
N GLU A 15 11.90 7.12 -9.18
CA GLU A 15 11.89 8.10 -10.27
C GLU A 15 11.72 9.54 -9.77
N PHE A 16 10.86 9.74 -8.77
CA PHE A 16 10.57 11.06 -8.22
C PHE A 16 11.30 11.36 -6.90
N GLY A 17 12.25 10.52 -6.47
CA GLY A 17 12.99 10.71 -5.23
C GLY A 17 12.08 10.84 -4.00
N LYS A 18 11.22 9.85 -3.79
CA LYS A 18 10.31 9.76 -2.64
C LYS A 18 10.62 8.52 -1.81
N ASP A 19 10.37 8.63 -0.50
CA ASP A 19 10.61 7.53 0.45
C ASP A 19 9.43 6.58 0.58
N GLN A 20 8.22 7.07 0.26
CA GLN A 20 7.01 6.27 0.19
C GLN A 20 6.06 6.79 -0.88
N VAL A 21 5.18 5.90 -1.34
CA VAL A 21 4.08 6.24 -2.26
C VAL A 21 2.83 5.43 -1.93
N ILE A 22 1.67 6.02 -2.22
CA ILE A 22 0.35 5.39 -2.19
C ILE A 22 -0.25 5.58 -3.58
N VAL A 23 -0.53 4.48 -4.27
CA VAL A 23 -1.11 4.48 -5.61
C VAL A 23 -2.56 4.03 -5.50
N LEU A 24 -3.49 4.94 -5.79
CA LEU A 24 -4.91 4.66 -5.94
C LEU A 24 -5.25 4.59 -7.43
N CYS A 25 -5.90 3.50 -7.86
CA CYS A 25 -6.31 3.31 -9.24
C CYS A 25 -7.81 3.00 -9.34
N PHE A 26 -8.41 3.39 -10.45
CA PHE A 26 -9.80 3.14 -10.81
C PHE A 26 -9.85 2.44 -12.17
N SER A 27 -10.69 1.43 -12.30
CA SER A 27 -10.98 0.78 -13.58
C SER A 27 -12.38 1.15 -14.02
N ARG A 28 -12.50 1.77 -15.21
CA ARG A 28 -13.80 2.02 -15.83
C ARG A 28 -14.47 0.72 -16.29
N ALA A 29 -13.69 -0.30 -16.67
CA ALA A 29 -14.21 -1.53 -17.26
C ALA A 29 -15.05 -2.37 -16.28
N ASP A 30 -14.70 -2.36 -14.99
CA ASP A 30 -15.37 -3.15 -13.95
C ASP A 30 -15.68 -2.36 -12.67
N GLY A 31 -15.50 -1.03 -12.68
CA GLY A 31 -15.81 -0.14 -11.56
C GLY A 31 -14.93 -0.34 -10.32
N LYS A 32 -13.90 -1.18 -10.39
CA LYS A 32 -13.08 -1.53 -9.23
C LYS A 32 -12.02 -0.48 -8.93
N THR A 33 -11.63 -0.44 -7.66
CA THR A 33 -10.56 0.41 -7.16
C THR A 33 -9.47 -0.43 -6.50
N TRP A 34 -8.23 0.07 -6.53
CA TRP A 34 -7.07 -0.60 -5.95
C TRP A 34 -6.17 0.38 -5.22
N VAL A 35 -5.59 -0.06 -4.11
CA VAL A 35 -4.56 0.67 -3.37
C VAL A 35 -3.30 -0.18 -3.29
N THR A 36 -2.19 0.33 -3.81
CA THR A 36 -0.86 -0.26 -3.67
C THR A 36 0.05 0.74 -2.97
N THR A 37 0.74 0.29 -1.92
CA THR A 37 1.62 1.12 -1.10
C THR A 37 3.06 0.62 -1.18
N TYR A 38 4.02 1.54 -1.16
CA TYR A 38 5.45 1.22 -1.06
C TYR A 38 6.14 2.18 -0.08
N GLY A 39 7.13 1.66 0.63
CA GLY A 39 8.04 2.44 1.48
C GLY A 39 9.47 1.89 1.40
N ARG A 40 10.47 2.76 1.56
CA ARG A 40 11.89 2.43 1.46
C ARG A 40 12.36 1.63 2.68
N THR A 41 12.09 2.14 3.87
CA THR A 41 12.39 1.50 5.17
C THR A 41 11.17 0.77 5.75
N ILE A 42 11.34 0.10 6.90
CA ILE A 42 10.21 -0.53 7.62
C ILE A 42 9.24 0.53 8.14
N ALA A 43 9.77 1.67 8.61
CA ALA A 43 8.95 2.79 9.10
C ALA A 43 8.12 3.40 7.95
N ASP A 44 8.74 3.65 6.80
CA ASP A 44 8.04 4.15 5.61
C ASP A 44 6.99 3.15 5.13
N CYS A 45 7.30 1.85 5.16
CA CYS A 45 6.34 0.80 4.82
C CYS A 45 5.11 0.82 5.76
N ALA A 46 5.31 1.08 7.06
CA ALA A 46 4.23 1.15 8.03
C ALA A 46 3.37 2.40 7.83
N GLN A 47 4.02 3.56 7.65
CA GLN A 47 3.32 4.82 7.38
C GLN A 47 2.55 4.76 6.05
N ALA A 48 3.13 4.21 4.98
CA ALA A 48 2.45 4.03 3.70
C ALA A 48 1.24 3.10 3.81
N ALA A 49 1.36 2.00 4.58
CA ALA A 49 0.24 1.09 4.82
C ALA A 49 -0.89 1.78 5.60
N GLU A 50 -0.57 2.57 6.62
CA GLU A 50 -1.54 3.36 7.37
C GLU A 50 -2.25 4.37 6.47
N GLY A 51 -1.51 5.12 5.66
CA GLY A 51 -2.08 6.06 4.69
C GLY A 51 -2.98 5.35 3.67
N GLY A 52 -2.56 4.19 3.16
CA GLY A 52 -3.37 3.36 2.27
C GLY A 52 -4.68 2.90 2.93
N ASN A 53 -4.64 2.53 4.21
CA ASN A 53 -5.83 2.17 4.99
C ASN A 53 -6.77 3.36 5.19
N ARG A 54 -6.24 4.56 5.49
CA ARG A 54 -7.04 5.79 5.57
C ARG A 54 -7.72 6.12 4.24
N MET A 55 -7.00 6.00 3.12
CA MET A 55 -7.57 6.20 1.78
C MET A 55 -8.74 5.25 1.51
N LYS A 56 -8.60 3.96 1.84
CA LYS A 56 -9.68 2.98 1.68
C LYS A 56 -10.92 3.35 2.50
N ARG A 57 -10.75 3.81 3.75
CA ARG A 57 -11.86 4.28 4.59
C ARG A 57 -12.57 5.48 3.99
N VAL A 58 -11.82 6.49 3.52
CA VAL A 58 -12.39 7.67 2.84
C VAL A 58 -13.16 7.27 1.57
N MET A 59 -12.69 6.24 0.86
CA MET A 59 -13.34 5.68 -0.31
C MET A 59 -14.54 4.76 0.02
N GLY A 60 -14.89 4.57 1.30
CA GLY A 60 -16.01 3.74 1.73
C GLY A 60 -15.79 2.23 1.56
N TRP A 61 -14.54 1.78 1.53
CA TRP A 61 -14.26 0.33 1.49
C TRP A 61 -14.67 -0.33 2.81
N PRO A 62 -15.02 -1.63 2.79
CA PRO A 62 -15.25 -2.40 4.01
C PRO A 62 -14.05 -2.34 4.97
N GLU A 63 -14.32 -2.21 6.28
CA GLU A 63 -13.30 -1.96 7.31
C GLU A 63 -12.28 -3.11 7.37
N GLU A 64 -12.68 -4.35 7.10
CA GLU A 64 -11.79 -5.50 7.04
C GLU A 64 -10.68 -5.36 5.99
N LEU A 65 -10.91 -4.56 4.93
CA LEU A 65 -9.91 -4.27 3.90
C LEU A 65 -8.98 -3.10 4.27
N CYS A 66 -9.28 -2.39 5.36
CA CYS A 66 -8.58 -1.20 5.86
C CYS A 66 -7.54 -1.51 6.95
N ASN A 67 -7.04 -2.75 6.98
CA ASN A 67 -6.09 -3.23 7.99
C ASN A 67 -4.79 -3.80 7.36
N ALA A 68 -4.36 -3.25 6.21
CA ALA A 68 -3.13 -3.67 5.57
C ALA A 68 -1.92 -3.41 6.49
N GLN A 69 -0.99 -4.37 6.52
CA GLN A 69 0.24 -4.31 7.31
C GLN A 69 1.42 -4.65 6.40
N PRO A 70 2.58 -3.98 6.55
CA PRO A 70 3.72 -4.26 5.69
C PRO A 70 4.26 -5.67 5.94
N VAL A 71 4.50 -6.40 4.85
CA VAL A 71 4.98 -7.80 4.88
C VAL A 71 6.27 -7.93 5.69
N ARG A 72 7.14 -6.92 5.63
CA ARG A 72 8.41 -6.87 6.37
C ARG A 72 8.21 -6.77 7.89
N ALA A 73 7.17 -6.08 8.36
CA ALA A 73 6.87 -5.98 9.79
C ALA A 73 6.30 -7.29 10.35
N LYS A 74 5.50 -8.03 9.57
CA LYS A 74 5.00 -9.35 9.98
C LYS A 74 6.14 -10.33 10.25
N LYS A 75 7.19 -10.30 9.43
CA LYS A 75 8.39 -11.15 9.61
C LYS A 75 9.27 -10.75 10.80
N ALA A 76 9.24 -9.49 11.22
CA ALA A 76 10.00 -9.05 12.39
C ALA A 76 9.37 -9.59 13.69
N LYS A 77 8.04 -9.53 13.80
CA LYS A 77 7.30 -10.05 14.96
C LYS A 77 7.46 -11.57 15.14
N SER A 78 7.41 -12.34 14.06
CA SER A 78 7.55 -13.81 14.14
C SER A 78 8.96 -14.31 14.46
N LYS A 79 9.95 -13.42 14.58
CA LYS A 79 11.33 -13.76 14.99
C LYS A 79 11.63 -13.34 16.44
N SER A 80 10.69 -12.64 17.08
CA SER A 80 10.80 -12.19 18.48
C SER A 80 9.94 -13.01 19.43
N GLU A 81 9.23 -14.02 18.91
CA GLU A 81 8.53 -15.11 19.62
C GLU A 81 9.30 -16.41 19.40
#